data_AF-A0A9D8IQ22-F1
#
_entry.id   AF-A0A9D8IQ22-F1
#
_cell.length_a   1.000
_cell.length_b   1.000
_cell.length_c   1.000
_cell.angle_alpha   90.00
_cell.angle_beta   90.00
_cell.angle_gamma   90.00
#
_symmetry.space_group_name_H-M   'P 1'
#
loop_
_entity.id
_entity.type
_entity.pdbx_description
1 polymer ?
#
loop_
_entity_poly.entity_id
_entity_poly.type
_entity_poly.pdbx_seq_one_letter_code
_entity_poly.pdbx_strand_id
1 'polypeptide(L)'
;MQRERGGRSNPRRAAVGSSIVGAGVLALVPLGGCSMERTYEGHTRDQVWSAMVDAAKSPRYRDWIVMDNSVWCDEPDARIEILRELKRDVVLPGQKPYREEMEWRLKAVLAPEYPPQVKFSTQDLCVPAHFWLQADHFFDEVQSRLATTQPMPPAPITVPLDQETLLPPASITESPDRRDDIVDSVPGVAPGTQPAPPQPEPAPAPPRSSGKSEPIDIP
;
A
#
# COMPACT_ATOMS: atom_id res chain seq x y z
N MET A 1 46.76 14.96 -29.32
CA MET A 1 46.82 13.49 -29.48
C MET A 1 45.42 12.92 -29.29
N GLN A 2 44.62 12.84 -30.36
CA GLN A 2 43.28 12.25 -30.33
C GLN A 2 43.36 10.76 -30.69
N ARG A 3 42.71 9.91 -29.90
CA ARG A 3 42.55 8.48 -30.19
C ARG A 3 41.18 8.25 -30.83
N GLU A 4 41.19 8.01 -32.13
CA GLU A 4 40.08 7.40 -32.86
C GLU A 4 39.85 5.97 -32.37
N ARG A 5 38.60 5.63 -32.06
CA ARG A 5 38.03 4.26 -32.10
C ARG A 5 36.59 4.46 -32.59
N GLY A 6 36.17 4.00 -33.76
CA GLY A 6 36.53 2.75 -34.41
C GLY A 6 35.21 1.99 -34.58
N GLY A 7 34.41 2.41 -35.56
CA GLY A 7 33.15 1.77 -35.92
C GLY A 7 33.40 0.34 -36.40
N ARG A 8 32.74 -0.63 -35.77
CA ARG A 8 32.65 -2.00 -36.27
C ARG A 8 31.26 -2.23 -36.85
N SER A 9 31.20 -2.11 -38.17
CA SER A 9 30.21 -2.77 -39.01
C SER A 9 30.35 -4.28 -38.84
N ASN A 10 29.26 -4.96 -38.46
CA ASN A 10 29.21 -6.41 -38.37
C ASN A 10 28.70 -6.98 -39.71
N PRO A 11 29.33 -8.04 -40.25
CA PRO A 11 29.05 -8.53 -41.59
C PRO A 11 27.75 -9.34 -41.65
N ARG A 12 27.08 -9.18 -42.79
CA ARG A 12 26.04 -10.05 -43.32
C ARG A 12 26.46 -11.53 -43.19
N ARG A 13 25.70 -12.31 -42.43
CA ARG A 13 25.67 -13.77 -42.57
C ARG A 13 24.34 -14.17 -43.18
N ALA A 14 24.40 -14.60 -44.44
CA ALA A 14 23.39 -15.42 -45.05
C ALA A 14 23.54 -16.86 -44.51
N ALA A 15 22.46 -17.44 -44.00
CA ALA A 15 22.27 -18.87 -43.82
C ALA A 15 20.75 -19.09 -43.95
N VAL A 16 20.27 -19.59 -45.09
CA VAL A 16 19.94 -21.00 -45.34
C VAL A 16 18.76 -21.45 -44.47
N GLY A 17 17.65 -21.75 -45.15
CA GLY A 17 16.36 -22.01 -44.56
C GLY A 17 16.28 -23.28 -43.71
N SER A 18 15.33 -23.26 -42.79
CA SER A 18 14.63 -24.44 -42.30
C SER A 18 13.22 -24.00 -41.92
N SER A 19 12.28 -24.32 -42.80
CA SER A 19 10.86 -24.32 -42.48
C SER A 19 10.60 -25.38 -41.43
N ILE A 20 10.50 -24.98 -40.17
CA ILE A 20 9.84 -25.77 -39.14
C ILE A 20 8.56 -25.00 -38.81
N VAL A 21 7.46 -25.43 -39.44
CA VAL A 21 6.11 -25.12 -38.98
C VAL A 21 5.91 -25.91 -37.69
N GLY A 22 6.45 -25.38 -36.60
CA GLY A 22 6.15 -25.80 -35.24
C GLY A 22 5.22 -24.77 -34.64
N ALA A 23 3.96 -25.15 -34.42
CA ALA A 23 3.05 -24.41 -33.57
C ALA A 23 3.60 -24.42 -32.14
N GLY A 24 4.58 -23.56 -31.89
CA GLY A 24 5.07 -23.27 -30.55
C GLY A 24 3.96 -22.52 -29.83
N VAL A 25 3.31 -23.21 -28.90
CA VAL A 25 2.56 -22.54 -27.83
C VAL A 25 3.57 -21.64 -27.13
N LEU A 26 3.56 -20.37 -27.53
CA LEU A 26 4.27 -19.31 -26.83
C LEU A 26 3.57 -19.21 -25.47
N ALA A 27 4.08 -19.96 -24.50
CA ALA A 27 3.67 -19.82 -23.11
C ALA A 27 4.02 -18.38 -22.72
N LEU A 28 3.03 -17.49 -22.82
CA LEU A 28 3.05 -16.20 -22.16
C LEU A 28 3.22 -16.50 -20.68
N VAL A 29 4.46 -16.52 -20.20
CA VAL A 29 4.73 -16.37 -18.78
C VAL A 29 4.26 -14.95 -18.48
N PRO A 30 3.14 -14.76 -17.76
CA PRO A 30 2.77 -13.42 -17.36
C PRO A 30 4.00 -12.85 -16.64
N LEU A 31 4.42 -11.65 -17.03
CA LEU A 31 5.38 -10.85 -16.28
C LEU A 31 4.71 -10.42 -14.96
N GLY A 32 4.30 -11.43 -14.18
CA GLY A 32 3.58 -11.30 -12.94
C GLY A 32 4.56 -10.76 -11.94
N GLY A 33 4.32 -9.51 -11.54
CA GLY A 33 5.01 -8.92 -10.40
C GLY A 33 4.97 -9.85 -9.20
N CYS A 34 5.96 -9.71 -8.32
CA CYS A 34 6.02 -10.55 -7.13
C CYS A 34 4.78 -10.31 -6.27
N SER A 35 4.17 -11.40 -5.78
CA SER A 35 3.04 -11.33 -4.86
C SER A 35 3.17 -12.40 -3.77
N MET A 36 2.59 -12.11 -2.62
CA MET A 36 2.55 -12.96 -1.44
C MET A 36 1.21 -12.75 -0.72
N GLU A 37 0.73 -13.75 -0.01
CA GLU A 37 -0.55 -13.68 0.69
C GLU A 37 -0.44 -14.26 2.11
N ARG A 38 -1.26 -13.74 3.03
CA ARG A 38 -1.37 -14.24 4.39
C ARG A 38 -2.83 -14.16 4.86
N THR A 39 -3.27 -15.21 5.53
CA THR A 39 -4.63 -15.34 6.09
C THR A 39 -4.60 -15.00 7.58
N TYR A 40 -5.61 -14.25 8.05
CA TYR A 40 -5.73 -13.80 9.44
C TYR A 40 -6.96 -14.43 10.10
N GLU A 41 -6.77 -15.59 10.73
CA GLU A 41 -7.85 -16.31 11.40
C GLU A 41 -8.27 -15.63 12.72
N GLY A 42 -9.55 -15.74 13.09
CA GLY A 42 -10.08 -15.20 14.35
C GLY A 42 -10.24 -13.67 14.37
N HIS A 43 -10.00 -12.99 13.25
CA HIS A 43 -10.17 -11.55 13.11
C HIS A 43 -11.28 -11.22 12.12
N THR A 44 -11.99 -10.11 12.36
CA THR A 44 -12.97 -9.60 11.40
C THR A 44 -12.26 -8.87 10.26
N ARG A 45 -12.92 -8.78 9.10
CA ARG A 45 -12.41 -8.04 7.94
C ARG A 45 -12.07 -6.59 8.30
N ASP A 46 -12.92 -5.92 9.07
CA ASP A 46 -12.71 -4.52 9.46
C ASP A 46 -11.51 -4.34 10.41
N GLN A 47 -11.27 -5.31 11.31
CA GLN A 47 -10.07 -5.32 12.15
C GLN A 47 -8.80 -5.45 11.32
N VAL A 48 -8.79 -6.38 10.36
CA VAL A 48 -7.66 -6.60 9.45
C VAL A 48 -7.44 -5.37 8.58
N TRP A 49 -8.52 -4.77 8.03
CA TRP A 49 -8.45 -3.55 7.24
C TRP A 49 -7.83 -2.39 8.02
N SER A 50 -8.33 -2.12 9.23
CA SER A 50 -7.78 -1.07 10.09
C SER A 50 -6.29 -1.31 10.38
N ALA A 51 -5.92 -2.54 10.71
CA ALA A 51 -4.52 -2.90 10.96
C ALA A 51 -3.64 -2.75 9.72
N MET A 52 -4.14 -3.09 8.52
CA MET A 52 -3.45 -2.85 7.25
C MET A 52 -3.22 -1.37 6.97
N VAL A 53 -4.24 -0.54 7.17
CA VAL A 53 -4.13 0.92 6.97
C VAL A 53 -3.10 1.52 7.93
N ASP A 54 -3.13 1.12 9.20
CA ASP A 54 -2.16 1.58 10.20
C ASP A 54 -0.74 1.08 9.90
N ALA A 55 -0.59 -0.16 9.40
CA ALA A 55 0.68 -0.73 8.93
C ALA A 55 1.27 0.02 7.74
N ALA A 56 0.41 0.42 6.80
CA ALA A 56 0.83 1.21 5.65
C ALA A 56 1.24 2.64 6.06
N LYS A 57 0.47 3.29 6.93
CA LYS A 57 0.69 4.69 7.32
C LYS A 57 1.87 4.89 8.25
N SER A 58 2.11 3.95 9.17
CA SER A 58 3.14 4.08 10.22
C SER A 58 4.07 2.87 10.26
N PRO A 59 4.86 2.61 9.19
CA PRO A 59 5.75 1.46 9.14
C PRO A 59 6.93 1.64 10.12
N ARG A 60 7.35 0.54 10.75
CA ARG A 60 8.48 0.55 11.69
C ARG A 60 9.64 -0.29 11.16
N TYR A 61 10.69 0.37 10.70
CA TYR A 61 11.91 -0.30 10.26
C TYR A 61 13.01 -0.19 11.29
N ARG A 62 13.80 -1.26 11.43
CA ARG A 62 14.97 -1.28 12.33
C ARG A 62 16.16 -0.55 11.72
N ASP A 63 16.44 -0.83 10.45
CA ASP A 63 17.69 -0.42 9.79
C ASP A 63 17.46 0.56 8.64
N TRP A 64 16.22 1.00 8.43
CA TRP A 64 15.85 1.96 7.39
C TRP A 64 15.16 3.17 8.00
N ILE A 65 15.44 4.32 7.42
CA ILE A 65 14.75 5.58 7.70
C ILE A 65 13.79 5.82 6.55
N VAL A 66 12.52 6.02 6.89
CA VAL A 66 11.47 6.37 5.93
C VAL A 66 11.59 7.86 5.65
N MET A 67 11.87 8.21 4.39
CA MET A 67 12.01 9.59 3.95
C MET A 67 10.68 10.16 3.49
N ASP A 68 9.95 9.38 2.69
CA ASP A 68 8.59 9.67 2.27
C ASP A 68 7.73 8.41 2.33
N ASN A 69 6.46 8.58 2.69
CA ASN A 69 5.48 7.50 2.80
C ASN A 69 4.12 7.99 2.33
N SER A 70 3.88 7.87 1.03
CA SER A 70 2.60 8.18 0.42
C SER A 70 1.72 6.94 0.41
N VAL A 71 0.55 7.03 1.05
CA VAL A 71 -0.40 5.92 1.18
C VAL A 71 -1.77 6.34 0.65
N TRP A 72 -2.29 5.59 -0.31
CA TRP A 72 -3.63 5.77 -0.85
C TRP A 72 -4.49 4.57 -0.44
N CYS A 73 -5.59 4.84 0.26
CA CYS A 73 -6.55 3.83 0.68
C CYS A 73 -7.81 3.93 -0.17
N ASP A 74 -8.19 2.82 -0.78
CA ASP A 74 -9.41 2.65 -1.54
C ASP A 74 -10.29 1.62 -0.82
N GLU A 75 -11.15 2.13 0.06
CA GLU A 75 -12.02 1.33 0.92
C GLU A 75 -13.04 0.46 0.18
N PRO A 76 -13.76 0.92 -0.88
CA PRO A 76 -14.69 0.04 -1.60
C PRO A 76 -14.00 -1.15 -2.25
N ASP A 77 -12.77 -0.97 -2.75
CA ASP A 77 -11.96 -2.04 -3.33
C ASP A 77 -11.08 -2.77 -2.30
N ALA A 78 -11.13 -2.36 -1.02
CA ALA A 78 -10.28 -2.85 0.06
C ALA A 78 -8.79 -2.92 -0.34
N ARG A 79 -8.33 -1.87 -1.02
CA ARG A 79 -7.02 -1.77 -1.64
C ARG A 79 -6.22 -0.63 -1.02
N ILE A 80 -4.95 -0.89 -0.75
CA ILE A 80 -3.99 0.11 -0.30
C ILE A 80 -2.85 0.14 -1.32
N GLU A 81 -2.52 1.33 -1.78
CA GLU A 81 -1.35 1.59 -2.62
C GLU A 81 -0.34 2.39 -1.79
N ILE A 82 0.92 1.98 -1.84
CA ILE A 82 1.99 2.52 -1.02
C ILE A 82 3.15 2.89 -1.94
N LEU A 83 3.54 4.15 -1.92
CA LEU A 83 4.80 4.63 -2.47
C LEU A 83 5.68 5.06 -1.31
N ARG A 84 6.86 4.45 -1.20
CA ARG A 84 7.75 4.66 -0.06
C ARG A 84 9.18 4.86 -0.50
N GLU A 85 9.80 5.92 0.01
CA GLU A 85 11.22 6.19 -0.14
C GLU A 85 11.95 5.90 1.16
N LEU A 86 13.01 5.10 1.08
CA LEU A 86 13.78 4.62 2.22
C LEU A 86 15.25 4.94 2.04
N LYS A 87 15.92 5.27 3.15
CA LYS A 87 17.36 5.47 3.18
C LYS A 87 17.98 4.75 4.36
N ARG A 88 19.16 4.20 4.14
CA ARG A 88 20.02 3.69 5.22
C ARG A 88 21.48 3.97 4.94
N ASP A 89 22.26 4.12 5.99
CA ASP A 89 23.71 4.20 5.90
C ASP A 89 24.27 2.81 6.25
N VAL A 90 24.97 2.20 5.29
CA VAL A 90 25.54 0.85 5.43
C VAL A 90 27.02 0.97 5.77
N VAL A 91 27.41 0.30 6.86
CA VAL A 91 28.80 0.22 7.31
C VAL A 91 29.22 -1.24 7.34
N LEU A 92 30.07 -1.63 6.39
CA LEU A 92 30.66 -2.98 6.33
C LEU A 92 32.13 -2.93 6.77
N PRO A 93 32.62 -3.90 7.56
CA PRO A 93 34.02 -3.96 7.97
C PRO A 93 34.97 -3.92 6.78
N GLY A 94 35.96 -3.02 6.82
CA GLY A 94 36.95 -2.86 5.74
C GLY A 94 36.44 -2.14 4.49
N GLN A 95 35.17 -1.70 4.46
CA GLN A 95 34.63 -0.88 3.39
C GLN A 95 34.32 0.54 3.88
N LYS A 96 34.35 1.50 2.96
CA LYS A 96 33.90 2.86 3.26
C LYS A 96 32.38 2.85 3.45
N PRO A 97 31.83 3.51 4.48
CA PRO A 97 30.40 3.69 4.62
C PRO A 97 29.78 4.27 3.34
N TYR A 98 28.63 3.76 2.97
CA TYR A 98 27.88 4.26 1.82
C TYR A 98 26.39 4.31 2.13
N ARG A 99 25.69 5.19 1.43
CA ARG A 99 24.26 5.38 1.57
C ARG A 99 23.53 4.53 0.55
N GLU A 100 22.52 3.80 1.01
CA GLU A 100 21.56 3.10 0.17
C GLU A 100 20.23 3.85 0.19
N GLU A 101 19.64 4.01 -0.99
CA GLU A 101 18.33 4.61 -1.18
C GLU A 101 17.47 3.61 -1.95
N MET A 102 16.22 3.43 -1.54
CA MET A 102 15.26 2.55 -2.21
C MET A 102 13.91 3.24 -2.35
N GLU A 103 13.27 3.04 -3.49
CA GLU A 103 11.87 3.40 -3.73
C GLU A 103 11.08 2.11 -3.89
N TRP A 104 9.97 1.97 -3.15
CA TRP A 104 9.07 0.82 -3.23
C TRP A 104 7.66 1.25 -3.62
N ARG A 105 7.11 0.59 -4.64
CA ARG A 105 5.70 0.69 -5.03
C ARG A 105 5.00 -0.62 -4.72
N LEU A 106 4.15 -0.58 -3.69
CA LEU A 106 3.54 -1.76 -3.11
C LEU A 106 2.02 -1.63 -3.16
N LYS A 107 1.35 -2.76 -3.27
CA LYS A 107 -0.10 -2.88 -3.28
C LYS A 107 -0.52 -3.95 -2.29
N ALA A 108 -1.42 -3.60 -1.38
CA ALA A 108 -2.06 -4.55 -0.48
C ALA A 108 -3.56 -4.60 -0.79
N VAL A 109 -4.13 -5.79 -0.91
CA VAL A 109 -5.56 -5.98 -1.17
C VAL A 109 -6.11 -6.96 -0.15
N LEU A 110 -7.20 -6.59 0.51
CA LEU A 110 -7.92 -7.44 1.44
C LEU A 110 -9.07 -8.14 0.70
N ALA A 111 -8.98 -9.46 0.64
CA ALA A 111 -9.95 -10.30 -0.04
C ALA A 111 -11.27 -10.36 0.79
N PRO A 112 -12.44 -10.52 0.13
CA PRO A 112 -13.74 -10.49 0.79
C PRO A 112 -14.09 -11.77 1.56
N GLU A 113 -13.29 -12.83 1.44
CA GLU A 113 -13.57 -14.14 2.04
C GLU A 113 -13.36 -14.16 3.57
N TYR A 114 -13.92 -15.20 4.21
CA TYR A 114 -13.69 -15.52 5.62
C TYR A 114 -13.01 -16.89 5.73
N PRO A 115 -11.85 -17.02 6.40
CA PRO A 115 -11.11 -15.96 7.11
C PRO A 115 -10.53 -14.88 6.16
N PRO A 116 -10.36 -13.63 6.64
CA PRO A 116 -9.83 -12.54 5.83
C PRO A 116 -8.41 -12.85 5.34
N GLN A 117 -8.20 -12.71 4.03
CA GLN A 117 -6.91 -12.93 3.39
C GLN A 117 -6.36 -11.62 2.82
N VAL A 118 -5.10 -11.32 3.12
CA VAL A 118 -4.41 -10.14 2.59
C VAL A 118 -3.42 -10.58 1.53
N LYS A 119 -3.54 -10.00 0.33
CA LYS A 119 -2.59 -10.17 -0.77
C LYS A 119 -1.71 -8.93 -0.90
N PHE A 120 -0.40 -9.12 -0.81
CA PHE A 120 0.61 -8.09 -1.00
C PHE A 120 1.32 -8.31 -2.33
N SER A 121 1.51 -7.27 -3.13
CA SER A 121 2.17 -7.36 -4.42
C SER A 121 2.91 -6.08 -4.80
N THR A 122 3.79 -6.20 -5.79
CA THR A 122 4.45 -5.06 -6.44
C THR A 122 4.39 -5.23 -7.96
N GLN A 123 4.35 -4.10 -8.67
CA GLN A 123 4.47 -4.09 -10.14
C GLN A 123 5.91 -3.83 -10.60
N ASP A 124 6.79 -3.43 -9.67
CA ASP A 124 8.16 -3.11 -10.01
C ASP A 124 8.92 -4.39 -10.34
N LEU A 125 9.87 -4.28 -11.28
CA LEU A 125 10.88 -5.29 -11.54
C LEU A 125 11.90 -5.28 -10.39
N CYS A 126 11.45 -5.61 -9.19
CA CYS A 126 12.28 -5.69 -8.00
C CYS A 126 12.99 -7.05 -7.95
N VAL A 127 14.14 -7.09 -7.28
CA VAL A 127 14.75 -8.36 -6.89
C VAL A 127 13.77 -9.06 -5.91
N PRO A 128 13.32 -10.30 -6.19
CA PRO A 128 12.30 -10.97 -5.38
C PRO A 128 12.60 -11.00 -3.88
N ALA A 129 13.88 -11.08 -3.51
CA ALA A 129 14.32 -11.07 -2.12
C ALA A 129 13.92 -9.79 -1.36
N HIS A 130 14.01 -8.61 -1.99
CA HIS A 130 13.60 -7.36 -1.34
C HIS A 130 12.09 -7.29 -1.16
N PHE A 131 11.33 -7.76 -2.15
CA PHE A 131 9.88 -7.82 -2.07
C PHE A 131 9.42 -8.75 -0.94
N TRP A 132 9.99 -9.97 -0.83
CA TRP A 132 9.59 -10.91 0.22
C TRP A 132 9.86 -10.37 1.62
N LEU A 133 11.04 -9.79 1.86
CA LEU A 133 11.35 -9.15 3.14
C LEU A 133 10.35 -8.05 3.48
N GLN A 134 9.95 -7.26 2.50
CA GLN A 134 9.00 -6.18 2.71
C GLN A 134 7.56 -6.69 2.90
N ALA A 135 7.17 -7.75 2.21
CA ALA A 135 5.88 -8.39 2.38
C ALA A 135 5.76 -9.00 3.78
N ASP A 136 6.77 -9.76 4.22
CA ASP A 136 6.81 -10.33 5.57
C ASP A 136 6.76 -9.25 6.65
N HIS A 137 7.55 -8.19 6.49
CA HIS A 137 7.52 -7.05 7.41
C HIS A 137 6.13 -6.41 7.50
N PHE A 138 5.48 -6.19 6.36
CA PHE A 138 4.13 -5.64 6.33
C PHE A 138 3.13 -6.57 7.06
N PHE A 139 3.18 -7.87 6.78
CA PHE A 139 2.27 -8.82 7.41
C PHE A 139 2.48 -8.97 8.92
N ASP A 140 3.73 -8.92 9.38
CA ASP A 140 4.07 -8.96 10.81
C ASP A 140 3.60 -7.68 11.52
N GLU A 141 3.72 -6.52 10.87
CA GLU A 141 3.19 -5.24 11.35
C GLU A 141 1.66 -5.25 11.46
N VAL A 142 0.95 -5.86 10.50
CA VAL A 142 -0.51 -6.08 10.60
C VAL A 142 -0.83 -6.98 11.79
N GLN A 143 -0.13 -8.12 11.91
CA GLN A 143 -0.35 -9.06 13.02
C GLN A 143 -0.10 -8.42 14.39
N SER A 144 0.95 -7.61 14.51
CA SER A 144 1.30 -6.92 15.76
C SER A 144 0.21 -5.93 16.19
N ARG A 145 -0.39 -5.21 15.24
CA ARG A 145 -1.52 -4.30 15.51
C ARG A 145 -2.78 -5.06 15.90
N LEU A 146 -3.08 -6.15 15.20
CA LEU A 146 -4.20 -7.02 15.54
C LEU A 146 -4.08 -7.60 16.95
N ALA A 147 -2.87 -7.97 17.38
CA ALA A 147 -2.60 -8.44 18.75
C ALA A 147 -2.82 -7.33 19.80
N THR A 148 -2.61 -6.07 19.45
CA THR A 148 -2.81 -4.92 20.35
C THR A 148 -4.29 -4.56 20.48
N THR A 149 -5.07 -4.73 19.41
CA THR A 149 -6.51 -4.37 19.34
C THR A 149 -7.44 -5.44 19.93
N GLN A 150 -6.93 -6.63 20.29
CA GLN A 150 -7.73 -7.66 20.95
C GLN A 150 -8.37 -7.07 22.22
N PRO A 151 -9.71 -7.03 22.33
CA PRO A 151 -10.35 -6.60 23.56
C PRO A 151 -9.89 -7.56 24.64
N MET A 152 -9.20 -7.02 25.65
CA MET A 152 -8.87 -7.75 26.86
C MET A 152 -10.15 -8.47 27.30
N PRO A 153 -10.11 -9.80 27.57
CA PRO A 153 -11.32 -10.51 28.02
C PRO A 153 -11.92 -9.70 29.16
N PRO A 154 -13.24 -9.45 29.16
CA PRO A 154 -13.87 -8.64 30.19
C PRO A 154 -13.36 -9.18 31.51
N ALA A 155 -12.72 -8.31 32.31
CA ALA A 155 -12.21 -8.70 33.61
C ALA A 155 -13.32 -9.53 34.28
N PRO A 156 -13.01 -10.71 34.86
CA PRO A 156 -14.02 -11.54 35.47
C PRO A 156 -14.81 -10.63 36.40
N ILE A 157 -16.08 -10.43 36.08
CA ILE A 157 -16.98 -9.60 36.88
C ILE A 157 -16.98 -10.27 38.24
N THR A 158 -16.15 -9.77 39.15
CA THR A 158 -16.25 -10.07 40.56
C THR A 158 -17.49 -9.32 40.96
N VAL A 159 -18.64 -9.96 40.76
CA VAL A 159 -19.89 -9.59 41.42
C VAL A 159 -19.52 -9.53 42.90
N PRO A 160 -19.54 -8.36 43.55
CA PRO A 160 -19.44 -8.30 44.98
C PRO A 160 -20.68 -9.03 45.50
N LEU A 161 -20.47 -10.25 45.99
CA LEU A 161 -21.41 -10.90 46.89
C LEU A 161 -21.43 -10.03 48.16
N ASP A 162 -22.63 -9.71 48.63
CA ASP A 162 -22.92 -8.91 49.83
C ASP A 162 -22.93 -7.37 49.68
N GLN A 163 -24.08 -6.85 49.28
CA GLN A 163 -24.73 -5.79 50.06
C GLN A 163 -26.25 -6.01 50.06
N GLU A 164 -26.68 -6.76 51.07
CA GLU A 164 -28.06 -6.81 51.56
C GLU A 164 -28.48 -5.39 51.98
N THR A 165 -28.94 -4.60 51.00
CA THR A 165 -29.53 -3.28 51.25
C THR A 165 -30.98 -3.51 51.65
N LEU A 166 -31.23 -3.48 52.96
CA LEU A 166 -32.56 -3.34 53.55
C LEU A 166 -33.20 -2.04 53.03
N LEU A 167 -34.08 -2.14 52.04
CA LEU A 167 -34.97 -1.06 51.62
C LEU A 167 -36.27 -1.09 52.44
N PRO A 168 -36.71 0.03 53.05
CA PRO A 168 -38.09 0.20 53.48
C PRO A 168 -39.04 0.43 52.28
N PRO A 169 -40.36 0.15 52.44
CA PRO A 169 -41.29 0.09 51.32
C PRO A 169 -41.82 1.46 50.86
N ALA A 170 -42.01 1.54 49.53
CA ALA A 170 -43.02 2.28 48.78
C ALA A 170 -43.11 3.82 48.92
N SER A 171 -42.88 4.50 47.80
CA SER A 171 -43.80 5.56 47.33
C SER A 171 -43.78 5.61 45.80
N ILE A 172 -44.93 5.23 45.26
CA ILE A 172 -45.31 5.32 43.86
C ILE A 172 -45.69 6.78 43.63
N THR A 173 -45.07 7.46 42.67
CA THR A 173 -45.66 8.66 42.07
C THR A 173 -45.51 8.55 40.58
N GLU A 174 -46.55 7.94 40.03
CA GLU A 174 -47.03 8.09 38.66
C GLU A 174 -47.06 9.58 38.30
N SER A 175 -46.39 9.96 37.21
CA SER A 175 -46.66 11.23 36.53
C SER A 175 -46.81 10.91 35.05
N PRO A 176 -48.03 10.92 34.52
CA PRO A 176 -48.26 10.79 33.09
C PRO A 176 -48.07 12.14 32.40
N ASP A 177 -48.00 12.07 31.08
CA ASP A 177 -48.38 13.13 30.15
C ASP A 177 -47.26 14.07 29.67
N ARG A 178 -46.67 13.72 28.52
CA ARG A 178 -46.43 14.71 27.48
C ARG A 178 -46.42 14.08 26.09
N ARG A 179 -47.59 14.12 25.46
CA ARG A 179 -47.77 14.04 24.01
C ARG A 179 -47.45 15.41 23.36
N ASP A 180 -47.15 15.33 22.07
CA ASP A 180 -47.12 16.39 21.04
C ASP A 180 -45.95 17.39 21.19
N ASP A 181 -45.12 17.69 20.18
CA ASP A 181 -45.34 18.00 18.77
C ASP A 181 -44.10 17.57 17.93
N ILE A 182 -44.22 16.86 16.80
CA ILE A 182 -44.39 17.38 15.42
C ILE A 182 -43.66 18.71 15.16
N VAL A 183 -42.46 18.66 14.55
CA VAL A 183 -42.12 19.54 13.42
C VAL A 183 -41.21 18.81 12.44
N ASP A 184 -41.80 18.52 11.28
CA ASP A 184 -41.19 18.17 10.01
C ASP A 184 -40.31 19.34 9.51
N SER A 185 -39.03 19.10 9.23
CA SER A 185 -38.19 20.04 8.47
C SER A 185 -37.07 19.28 7.78
N VAL A 186 -37.41 18.76 6.61
CA VAL A 186 -36.48 18.31 5.57
C VAL A 186 -35.76 19.54 4.98
N PRO A 187 -34.42 19.66 5.06
CA PRO A 187 -33.70 20.64 4.27
C PRO A 187 -33.56 20.12 2.83
N GLY A 188 -34.03 20.94 1.89
CA GLY A 188 -34.10 20.64 0.46
C GLY A 188 -32.77 20.23 -0.17
N VAL A 189 -32.86 19.17 -0.98
CA VAL A 189 -31.84 18.73 -1.93
C VAL A 189 -31.76 19.77 -3.05
N ALA A 190 -30.62 20.46 -3.13
CA ALA A 190 -30.29 21.30 -4.28
C ALA A 190 -30.05 20.42 -5.52
N PRO A 191 -30.55 20.80 -6.72
CA PRO A 191 -30.30 20.08 -7.96
C PRO A 191 -28.84 20.18 -8.40
N GLY A 192 -28.37 19.09 -9.01
CA GLY A 192 -26.96 18.78 -9.24
C GLY A 192 -26.17 19.81 -10.04
N THR A 193 -24.96 20.10 -9.54
CA THR A 193 -23.89 20.66 -10.36
C THR A 193 -23.24 19.52 -11.12
N GLN A 194 -23.53 19.46 -12.41
CA GLN A 194 -22.89 18.55 -13.36
C GLN A 194 -21.37 18.85 -13.39
N PRO A 195 -20.48 17.87 -13.17
CA PRO A 195 -19.05 18.07 -13.30
C PRO A 195 -18.71 18.50 -14.73
N ALA A 196 -17.91 19.55 -14.85
CA ALA A 196 -17.39 19.99 -16.15
C ALA A 196 -16.58 18.85 -16.81
N PRO A 197 -16.67 18.67 -18.14
CA PRO A 197 -15.87 17.69 -18.84
C PRO A 197 -14.38 17.97 -18.63
N PRO A 198 -13.53 16.93 -18.52
CA PRO A 198 -12.10 17.09 -18.33
C PRO A 198 -11.53 17.92 -19.49
N GLN A 199 -10.83 19.01 -19.15
CA GLN A 199 -10.10 19.80 -20.13
C GLN A 199 -9.05 18.89 -20.79
N PRO A 200 -8.89 18.95 -22.13
CA PRO A 200 -7.84 18.20 -22.81
C PRO A 200 -6.47 18.62 -22.27
N GLU A 201 -5.69 17.61 -21.86
CA GLU A 201 -4.33 17.77 -21.36
C GLU A 201 -3.48 18.51 -22.41
N PRO A 202 -2.74 19.57 -22.02
CA PRO A 202 -1.89 20.31 -22.94
C PRO A 202 -0.81 19.38 -23.51
N ALA A 203 -0.67 19.39 -24.84
CA ALA A 203 0.29 18.56 -25.54
C ALA A 203 1.71 18.72 -24.97
N PRO A 204 2.49 17.62 -24.86
CA PRO A 204 3.83 17.67 -24.31
C PRO A 204 4.70 18.66 -25.09
N ALA A 205 5.35 19.56 -24.36
CA ALA A 205 6.25 20.54 -24.94
C ALA A 205 7.36 19.82 -25.74
N PRO A 206 7.73 20.32 -26.93
CA PRO A 206 8.80 19.72 -27.72
C PRO A 206 10.12 19.73 -26.92
N PRO A 207 10.96 18.70 -27.07
CA PRO A 207 12.23 18.62 -26.38
C PRO A 207 13.07 19.86 -26.71
N ARG A 208 13.50 20.58 -25.67
CA ARG A 208 14.45 21.68 -25.81
C ARG A 208 15.72 21.12 -26.42
N SER A 209 16.06 21.61 -27.61
CA SER A 209 17.32 21.33 -28.28
C SER A 209 18.45 21.82 -27.37
N SER A 210 19.14 20.88 -26.71
CA SER A 210 20.34 21.19 -25.94
C SER A 210 21.39 21.73 -26.89
N GLY A 211 21.64 23.04 -26.76
CA GLY A 211 22.69 23.76 -27.46
C GLY A 211 24.02 23.05 -27.28
N LYS A 212 24.66 22.80 -28.41
CA LYS A 212 25.99 22.25 -28.56
C LYS A 212 27.00 23.19 -27.91
N SER A 213 27.54 22.81 -26.75
CA SER A 213 28.64 23.54 -26.11
C SER A 213 29.90 23.40 -26.97
N GLU A 214 30.35 24.51 -27.56
CA GLU A 214 31.67 24.61 -28.18
C GLU A 214 32.76 24.55 -27.09
N PRO A 215 33.86 23.82 -27.32
CA PRO A 215 35.01 23.82 -26.42
C PRO A 215 35.78 25.15 -26.57
N ILE A 216 35.95 25.83 -25.44
CA ILE A 216 36.84 26.99 -25.30
C ILE A 216 38.28 26.45 -25.19
N ASP A 217 39.08 26.67 -26.22
CA ASP A 217 40.54 26.53 -26.15
C ASP A 217 41.11 27.71 -25.35
N ILE A 218 41.81 27.42 -24.25
CA ILE A 218 42.55 28.40 -23.46
C ILE A 218 44.05 28.17 -23.75
N PRO A 219 44.82 29.23 -24.08
CA PRO A 219 46.23 29.15 -24.48
C PRO A 219 47.19 28.74 -23.35
#